data_AF-A0A1L5PZL9-F1
#
_entry.id   AF-A0A1L5PZL9-F1
#
_cell.length_a   1.000
_cell.length_b   1.000
_cell.length_c   1.000
_cell.angle_alpha   90.00
_cell.angle_beta   90.00
_cell.angle_gamma   90.00
#
_symmetry.space_group_name_H-M   'P 1'
#
loop_
_entity.id
_entity.type
_entity.pdbx_description
1 polymer ?
#
loop_
_entity_poly.entity_id
_entity_poly.type
_entity_poly.pdbx_seq_one_letter_code
_entity_poly.pdbx_strand_id
1 'polypeptide(L)'
;MGGLSAGLYLYYWNYTHWLLIRGQRGFKLIPLLCTIFGALTIYFLMRKIVDRCRQANQPVEGSALGVTLMYCIPPLMMMCWEFSLSESYLANLPPSILIMAPIMLMLIYITFFVVAMIQVQQAVNVCEGDACGLQNSQITWANVMWLIACWMPMAALFGFLSGYAPFTK
;
A
#
# COMPACT_ATOMS: atom_id res chain seq x y z
N MET A 1 14.42 -2.38 -3.59
CA MET A 1 13.66 -3.42 -4.33
C MET A 1 12.47 -3.99 -3.53
N GLY A 2 11.84 -3.24 -2.62
CA GLY A 2 10.75 -3.74 -1.76
C GLY A 2 9.35 -3.76 -2.38
N GLY A 3 9.17 -3.24 -3.60
CA GLY A 3 7.84 -3.08 -4.21
C GLY A 3 7.21 -4.38 -4.73
N LEU A 4 8.01 -5.38 -5.09
CA LEU A 4 7.50 -6.60 -5.73
C LEU A 4 6.77 -7.51 -4.74
N SER A 5 7.16 -7.52 -3.47
CA SER A 5 6.58 -8.36 -2.41
C SER A 5 5.24 -7.85 -1.89
N ALA A 6 4.79 -6.67 -2.31
CA ALA A 6 3.72 -5.90 -1.66
C ALA A 6 2.28 -6.46 -1.79
N GLY A 7 2.05 -7.62 -2.41
CA GLY A 7 0.72 -8.23 -2.54
C GLY A 7 0.13 -8.71 -1.19
N LEU A 8 -0.01 -10.02 -1.00
CA LEU A 8 -0.49 -10.60 0.27
C LEU A 8 0.37 -10.20 1.48
N TYR A 9 1.63 -9.83 1.25
CA TYR A 9 2.50 -9.29 2.30
C TYR A 9 1.96 -8.01 2.93
N LEU A 10 1.36 -7.09 2.15
CA LEU A 10 0.82 -5.85 2.71
C LEU A 10 -0.35 -6.16 3.65
N TYR A 11 -1.19 -7.13 3.31
CA TYR A 11 -2.29 -7.58 4.17
C TYR A 11 -1.77 -8.29 5.43
N TYR A 12 -0.81 -9.20 5.28
CA TYR A 12 -0.14 -9.87 6.39
C TYR A 12 0.57 -8.87 7.32
N TRP A 13 1.23 -7.87 6.75
CA TRP A 13 1.94 -6.82 7.49
C TRP A 13 0.96 -5.95 8.29
N ASN A 14 -0.13 -5.49 7.66
CA ASN A 14 -1.18 -4.76 8.36
C ASN A 14 -1.79 -5.60 9.50
N TYR A 15 -2.05 -6.89 9.27
CA TYR A 15 -2.55 -7.80 10.29
C TYR A 15 -1.57 -7.97 11.45
N THR A 16 -0.28 -8.21 11.16
CA THR A 16 0.76 -8.40 12.17
C THR A 16 0.98 -7.13 12.99
N HIS A 17 1.05 -5.98 12.32
CA HIS A 17 1.16 -4.68 12.97
C HIS A 17 -0.04 -4.41 13.90
N TRP A 18 -1.25 -4.78 13.45
CA TRP A 18 -2.43 -4.71 14.30
C TRP A 18 -2.36 -5.64 15.52
N LEU A 19 -1.90 -6.89 15.35
CA LEU A 19 -1.77 -7.85 16.46
C LEU A 19 -0.88 -7.27 17.58
N LEU A 20 0.21 -6.59 17.19
CA LEU A 20 1.11 -5.91 18.11
C LEU A 20 0.43 -4.73 18.83
N ILE A 21 -0.32 -3.89 18.11
CA ILE A 21 -1.09 -2.78 18.72
C ILE A 21 -2.15 -3.32 19.68
N ARG A 22 -2.86 -4.38 19.29
CA ARG A 22 -3.88 -5.04 20.12
C ARG A 22 -3.28 -5.59 21.40
N GLY A 23 -2.16 -6.30 21.32
CA GLY A 23 -1.46 -6.85 22.48
C GLY A 23 -1.02 -5.77 23.47
N GLN A 24 -0.73 -4.55 22.99
CA GLN A 24 -0.30 -3.44 23.84
C GLN A 24 -1.46 -2.62 24.44
N ARG A 25 -2.66 -2.63 23.83
CA ARG A 25 -3.78 -1.75 24.24
C ARG A 25 -5.09 -2.44 24.58
N GLY A 26 -5.20 -3.76 24.45
CA GLY A 26 -6.38 -4.53 24.86
C GLY A 26 -7.64 -4.35 24.01
N PHE A 27 -7.57 -3.66 22.87
CA PHE A 27 -8.74 -3.40 22.02
C PHE A 27 -9.26 -4.67 21.32
N LYS A 28 -10.57 -4.92 21.37
CA LYS A 28 -11.25 -5.98 20.61
C LYS A 28 -11.80 -5.41 19.29
N LEU A 29 -10.93 -5.26 18.29
CA LEU A 29 -11.33 -4.93 16.91
C LEU A 29 -11.32 -6.18 16.03
N ILE A 30 -12.14 -6.17 14.96
CA ILE A 30 -12.23 -7.29 14.02
C ILE A 30 -11.02 -7.22 13.08
N PRO A 31 -10.22 -8.30 12.93
CA PRO A 31 -9.02 -8.32 12.09
C PRO A 31 -9.22 -7.86 10.64
N LEU A 32 -10.39 -8.14 10.07
CA LEU A 32 -10.77 -7.77 8.71
C LEU A 32 -10.87 -6.24 8.51
N LEU A 33 -11.39 -5.52 9.51
CA LEU A 33 -11.42 -4.05 9.46
C LEU A 33 -9.99 -3.49 9.48
N CYS A 34 -9.04 -4.21 10.07
CA CYS A 34 -7.64 -3.76 10.18
C CYS A 34 -6.84 -3.99 8.90
N THR A 35 -7.24 -4.95 8.06
CA THR A 35 -6.74 -5.08 6.68
C THR A 35 -7.32 -4.02 5.75
N ILE A 36 -8.61 -3.67 5.92
CA ILE A 36 -9.31 -2.68 5.08
C ILE A 36 -8.88 -1.25 5.47
N PHE A 37 -8.75 -0.96 6.77
CA PHE A 37 -8.31 0.33 7.29
C PHE A 37 -6.82 0.34 7.67
N GLY A 38 -6.01 -0.56 7.11
CA GLY A 38 -4.55 -0.61 7.34
C GLY A 38 -3.87 0.74 7.10
N ALA A 39 -4.42 1.52 6.16
CA ALA A 39 -4.10 2.91 5.89
C ALA A 39 -4.07 3.80 7.15
N LEU A 40 -5.01 3.63 8.08
CA LEU A 40 -5.06 4.41 9.33
C LEU A 40 -3.92 4.05 10.28
N THR A 41 -3.39 2.83 10.19
CA THR A 41 -2.28 2.38 11.03
C THR A 41 -0.92 2.86 10.54
N ILE A 42 -0.79 3.24 9.26
CA ILE A 42 0.45 3.73 8.66
C ILE A 42 0.94 4.99 9.37
N TYR A 43 0.02 5.88 9.77
CA TYR A 43 0.34 7.11 10.48
C TYR A 43 1.00 6.83 11.83
N PHE A 44 0.37 5.95 12.62
CA PHE A 44 0.88 5.59 13.94
C PHE A 44 2.21 4.85 13.86
N LEU A 45 2.37 3.98 12.86
CA LEU A 45 3.63 3.29 12.59
C LEU A 45 4.74 4.30 12.27
N MET A 46 4.53 5.14 11.25
CA MET A 46 5.55 6.08 10.80
C MET A 46 5.88 7.10 11.89
N ARG A 47 4.88 7.54 12.68
CA ARG A 47 5.12 8.42 13.84
C ARG A 47 6.04 7.74 14.86
N LYS A 48 5.79 6.48 15.20
CA LYS A 48 6.63 5.73 16.15
C LYS A 48 8.06 5.52 15.64
N ILE A 49 8.23 5.28 14.33
CA ILE A 49 9.56 5.15 13.70
C ILE A 49 10.29 6.49 13.75
N VAL A 50 9.65 7.57 13.31
CA VAL A 50 10.24 8.92 13.33
C VAL A 50 10.63 9.33 14.76
N ASP A 51 9.78 9.05 15.75
CA ASP A 51 10.07 9.36 17.15
C ASP A 51 11.29 8.56 17.67
N ARG A 52 11.41 7.26 17.33
CA ARG A 52 12.58 6.44 17.69
C ARG A 52 13.87 6.94 17.04
N CYS A 53 13.84 7.17 15.74
CA CYS A 53 15.00 7.65 15.01
C CYS A 53 15.40 9.07 15.51
N ARG A 54 14.45 9.94 15.88
CA ARG A 54 14.74 11.23 16.56
C ARG A 54 15.43 11.04 17.91
N GLN A 55 14.95 10.11 18.74
CA GLN A 55 15.59 9.80 20.02
C GLN A 55 17.03 9.28 19.84
N ALA A 56 17.29 8.58 18.74
CA ALA A 56 18.61 8.08 18.36
C ALA A 56 19.47 9.12 17.60
N ASN A 57 19.01 10.37 17.42
CA ASN A 57 19.64 11.41 16.60
C ASN A 57 19.98 10.95 15.16
N GLN A 58 19.13 10.10 14.59
CA GLN A 58 19.29 9.61 13.22
C GLN A 58 18.40 10.39 12.23
N PRO A 59 18.89 10.67 11.01
CA PRO A 59 18.11 11.33 9.98
C PRO A 59 17.03 10.39 9.42
N VAL A 60 15.82 10.89 9.22
CA VAL A 60 14.70 10.13 8.62
C VAL A 60 14.19 10.86 7.39
N GLU A 61 14.06 10.13 6.29
CA GLU A 61 13.38 10.62 5.10
C GLU A 61 11.86 10.47 5.25
N GLY A 62 11.14 11.57 5.00
CA GLY A 62 9.68 11.60 5.07
C GLY A 62 9.12 11.96 6.45
N SER A 63 7.83 12.29 6.46
CA SER A 63 7.08 12.57 7.69
C SER A 63 5.91 11.60 7.83
N ALA A 64 5.49 11.34 9.07
CA ALA A 64 4.34 10.47 9.33
C ALA A 64 3.08 10.94 8.60
N LEU A 65 2.83 12.24 8.57
CA LEU A 65 1.70 12.82 7.83
C LEU A 65 1.90 12.66 6.31
N GLY A 66 3.07 13.01 5.78
CA GLY A 66 3.37 12.93 4.35
C GLY A 66 3.15 11.52 3.80
N VAL A 67 3.77 10.51 4.42
CA VAL A 67 3.62 9.10 4.03
C VAL A 67 2.15 8.66 4.07
N THR A 68 1.42 9.08 5.12
CA THR A 68 -0.01 8.74 5.26
C THR A 68 -0.85 9.34 4.14
N LEU A 69 -0.63 10.62 3.80
CA LEU A 69 -1.35 11.30 2.73
C LEU A 69 -1.03 10.69 1.37
N MET A 70 0.24 10.38 1.11
CA MET A 70 0.65 9.69 -0.12
C MET A 70 -0.01 8.30 -0.24
N TYR A 71 -0.21 7.60 0.87
CA TYR A 71 -0.89 6.31 0.89
C TYR A 71 -2.41 6.42 0.70
N CYS A 72 -3.06 7.43 1.31
CA CYS A 72 -4.53 7.49 1.40
C CYS A 72 -5.21 8.31 0.30
N ILE A 73 -4.61 9.43 -0.13
CA ILE A 73 -5.27 10.36 -1.05
C ILE A 73 -5.52 9.74 -2.43
N PRO A 74 -4.54 9.09 -3.10
CA PRO A 74 -4.77 8.58 -4.45
C PRO A 74 -5.86 7.49 -4.52
N PRO A 75 -5.95 6.51 -3.59
CA PRO A 75 -7.08 5.59 -3.54
C PRO A 75 -8.43 6.29 -3.35
N LEU A 76 -8.50 7.35 -2.52
CA LEU A 76 -9.73 8.13 -2.35
C LEU A 76 -10.11 8.87 -3.63
N MET A 77 -9.15 9.42 -4.36
CA MET A 77 -9.39 10.06 -5.66
C MET A 77 -9.93 9.05 -6.68
N MET A 78 -9.38 7.82 -6.72
CA MET A 78 -9.92 6.74 -7.56
C MET A 78 -11.33 6.34 -7.14
N MET A 79 -11.61 6.20 -5.84
CA MET A 79 -12.98 5.93 -5.37
C MET A 79 -13.96 7.03 -5.77
N CYS A 80 -13.56 8.31 -5.67
CA CYS A 80 -14.39 9.42 -6.12
C CYS A 80 -14.66 9.38 -7.62
N TRP A 81 -13.66 9.00 -8.43
CA TRP A 81 -13.84 8.85 -9.88
C TRP A 81 -14.85 7.75 -10.22
N GLU A 82 -14.73 6.59 -9.58
CA GLU A 82 -15.56 5.41 -9.87
C GLU A 82 -16.99 5.50 -9.29
N PHE A 83 -17.13 6.00 -8.05
CA PHE A 83 -18.39 5.88 -7.29
C PHE A 83 -19.12 7.19 -7.04
N SER A 84 -18.45 8.34 -7.16
CA SER A 84 -19.04 9.63 -6.80
C SER A 84 -19.46 10.48 -8.00
N LEU A 85 -19.02 10.12 -9.21
CA LEU A 85 -19.42 10.81 -10.44
C LEU A 85 -20.69 10.18 -11.01
N SER A 86 -21.71 10.99 -11.30
CA SER A 86 -22.93 10.49 -11.92
C SER A 86 -22.69 10.11 -13.38
N GLU A 87 -23.42 9.10 -13.87
CA GLU A 87 -23.35 8.70 -15.28
C GLU A 87 -23.67 9.87 -16.23
N SER A 88 -24.60 10.74 -15.82
CA SER A 88 -24.94 11.96 -16.58
C SER A 88 -23.76 12.93 -16.69
N TYR A 89 -22.92 13.02 -15.65
CA TYR A 89 -21.73 13.88 -15.68
C TYR A 89 -20.66 13.26 -16.59
N LEU A 90 -20.40 11.96 -16.43
CA LEU A 90 -19.43 11.22 -17.24
C LEU A 90 -19.78 11.26 -18.73
N ALA A 91 -21.07 11.13 -19.08
CA ALA A 91 -21.53 11.18 -20.47
C ALA A 91 -21.27 12.54 -21.17
N ASN A 92 -21.10 13.62 -20.40
CA ASN A 92 -20.81 14.95 -20.92
C ASN A 92 -19.30 15.24 -21.05
N LEU A 93 -18.43 14.35 -20.59
CA LEU A 93 -16.99 14.52 -20.68
C LEU A 93 -16.47 14.12 -22.08
N PRO A 94 -15.42 14.79 -22.59
CA PRO A 94 -14.71 14.36 -23.78
C PRO A 94 -14.19 12.91 -23.63
N PRO A 95 -14.24 12.08 -24.69
CA PRO A 95 -13.71 10.71 -24.65
C PRO A 95 -12.24 10.64 -24.23
N SER A 96 -11.44 11.65 -24.59
CA SER A 96 -10.05 11.75 -24.16
C SER A 96 -9.91 11.85 -22.64
N ILE A 97 -10.80 12.55 -21.95
CA ILE A 97 -10.79 12.67 -20.48
C ILE A 97 -11.22 11.34 -19.85
N LEU A 98 -12.29 10.72 -20.37
CA LEU A 98 -12.79 9.44 -19.86
C LEU A 98 -11.73 8.33 -19.89
N ILE A 99 -10.83 8.36 -20.88
CA ILE A 99 -9.74 7.39 -21.01
C ILE A 99 -8.49 7.84 -20.24
N MET A 100 -8.08 9.10 -20.36
CA MET A 100 -6.80 9.57 -19.78
C MET A 100 -6.86 9.75 -18.27
N ALA A 101 -7.98 10.22 -17.71
CA ALA A 101 -8.13 10.45 -16.28
C ALA A 101 -7.89 9.20 -15.42
N PRO A 102 -8.52 8.03 -15.68
CA PRO A 102 -8.26 6.83 -14.88
C PRO A 102 -6.82 6.31 -15.04
N ILE A 103 -6.22 6.42 -16.23
CA ILE A 103 -4.81 6.06 -16.45
C ILE A 103 -3.90 6.95 -15.59
N MET A 104 -4.11 8.26 -15.64
CA MET A 104 -3.31 9.21 -14.85
C MET A 104 -3.50 9.01 -13.35
N LEU A 105 -4.74 8.76 -12.89
CA LEU A 105 -5.03 8.45 -11.49
C LEU A 105 -4.33 7.15 -11.04
N MET A 106 -4.32 6.12 -11.89
CA MET A 106 -3.61 4.88 -11.61
C MET A 106 -2.09 5.08 -11.51
N LEU A 107 -1.50 5.88 -12.41
CA LEU A 107 -0.08 6.23 -12.36
C LEU A 107 0.24 7.01 -11.08
N ILE A 108 -0.56 8.02 -10.74
CA ILE A 108 -0.43 8.79 -9.50
C ILE A 108 -0.49 7.85 -8.29
N TYR A 109 -1.48 6.95 -8.25
CA TYR A 109 -1.62 5.98 -7.17
C TYR A 109 -0.37 5.11 -7.01
N ILE A 110 0.11 4.50 -8.09
CA ILE A 110 1.29 3.62 -8.04
C ILE A 110 2.52 4.42 -7.60
N THR A 111 2.77 5.59 -8.19
CA THR A 111 3.93 6.42 -7.84
C THR A 111 3.93 6.82 -6.37
N PHE A 112 2.82 7.38 -5.89
CA PHE A 112 2.71 7.83 -4.50
C PHE A 112 2.77 6.66 -3.51
N PHE A 113 2.15 5.52 -3.83
CA PHE A 113 2.25 4.31 -3.03
C PHE A 113 3.70 3.81 -2.93
N VAL A 114 4.41 3.73 -4.05
CA VAL A 114 5.82 3.28 -4.08
C VAL A 114 6.71 4.23 -3.29
N VAL A 115 6.56 5.54 -3.47
CA VAL A 115 7.33 6.55 -2.71
C VAL A 115 7.06 6.43 -1.21
N ALA A 116 5.78 6.28 -0.81
CA ALA A 116 5.40 6.08 0.58
C ALA A 116 6.06 4.83 1.19
N MET A 117 6.01 3.70 0.47
CA MET A 117 6.63 2.45 0.93
C MET A 117 8.16 2.54 1.01
N ILE A 118 8.80 3.23 0.06
CA ILE A 118 10.25 3.46 0.09
C ILE A 118 10.63 4.28 1.33
N GLN A 119 9.91 5.37 1.61
CA GLN A 119 10.16 6.19 2.80
C GLN A 119 9.97 5.41 4.10
N VAL A 120 8.91 4.58 4.20
CA VAL A 120 8.72 3.69 5.35
C VAL A 120 9.90 2.73 5.50
N GLN A 121 10.33 2.09 4.40
CA GLN A 121 11.44 1.14 4.44
C GLN A 121 12.76 1.81 4.83
N GLN A 122 13.07 2.99 4.27
CA GLN A 122 14.27 3.75 4.61
C GLN A 122 14.28 4.16 6.08
N ALA A 123 13.13 4.61 6.61
CA ALA A 123 13.01 4.97 8.02
C ALA A 123 13.23 3.77 8.95
N VAL A 124 12.67 2.60 8.60
CA VAL A 124 12.92 1.35 9.33
C VAL A 124 14.41 0.97 9.27
N ASN A 125 14.99 0.96 8.08
CA ASN A 125 16.40 0.64 7.84
C ASN A 125 17.34 1.48 8.71
N VAL A 126 17.11 2.79 8.78
CA VAL A 126 17.88 3.69 9.63
C VAL A 126 17.75 3.33 11.11
N CYS A 127 16.51 3.13 11.58
CA CYS A 127 16.23 2.78 12.97
C CYS A 127 16.82 1.41 13.38
N GLU A 128 17.04 0.48 12.43
CA GLU A 128 17.71 -0.81 12.65
C GLU A 128 19.24 -0.75 12.44
N GLY A 129 19.80 0.42 12.12
CA GLY A 129 21.24 0.60 11.89
C GLY A 129 21.75 0.13 10.53
N ASP A 130 20.86 -0.18 9.58
CA ASP A 130 21.18 -0.55 8.18
C ASP A 130 20.71 0.55 7.21
N ALA A 131 21.22 1.77 7.37
CA ALA A 131 20.79 2.93 6.57
C ALA A 131 20.95 2.71 5.04
N CYS A 132 21.96 1.94 4.62
CA CYS A 132 22.18 1.59 3.21
C CYS A 132 21.25 0.47 2.71
N GLY A 133 20.46 -0.16 3.59
CA GLY A 133 19.55 -1.25 3.25
C GLY A 133 20.25 -2.47 2.68
N LEU A 134 21.50 -2.73 3.08
CA LEU A 134 22.33 -3.79 2.52
C LEU A 134 21.78 -5.16 2.90
N GLN A 135 21.25 -5.31 4.12
CA GLN A 135 20.66 -6.58 4.55
C GLN A 135 19.40 -6.93 3.75
N ASN A 136 18.57 -5.92 3.46
CA ASN A 136 17.33 -6.11 2.72
C ASN A 136 17.50 -6.04 1.18
N SER A 137 18.73 -5.83 0.71
CA SER A 137 19.04 -5.77 -0.73
C SER A 137 19.22 -7.15 -1.37
N GLN A 138 19.43 -8.20 -0.56
CA GLN A 138 19.64 -9.56 -1.04
C GLN A 138 18.30 -10.25 -1.32
N ILE A 139 18.01 -10.49 -2.59
CA ILE A 139 16.87 -11.33 -2.98
C ILE A 139 17.24 -12.78 -2.72
N THR A 140 16.63 -13.37 -1.68
CA THR A 140 16.77 -14.80 -1.40
C THR A 140 15.74 -15.60 -2.20
N TRP A 141 15.97 -16.91 -2.33
CA TRP A 141 14.97 -17.83 -2.90
C TRP A 141 13.64 -17.82 -2.12
N ALA A 142 13.68 -17.57 -0.82
CA ALA A 142 12.47 -17.39 -0.01
C ALA A 142 11.64 -16.19 -0.51
N ASN A 143 12.30 -15.08 -0.87
CA ASN A 143 11.62 -13.90 -1.43
C ASN A 143 10.96 -14.25 -2.77
N VAL A 144 11.64 -15.00 -3.63
CA VAL A 144 11.10 -15.45 -4.93
C VAL A 144 9.89 -16.36 -4.76
N MET A 145 10.00 -17.38 -3.89
CA MET A 145 8.90 -18.30 -3.61
C MET A 145 7.69 -17.57 -3.00
N TRP A 146 7.94 -16.60 -2.12
CA TRP A 146 6.89 -15.77 -1.54
C TRP A 146 6.18 -14.90 -2.57
N LEU A 147 6.92 -14.32 -3.53
CA LEU A 147 6.33 -13.58 -4.65
C LEU A 147 5.40 -14.48 -5.47
N ILE A 148 5.87 -15.66 -5.87
CA ILE A 148 5.08 -16.61 -6.65
C ILE A 148 3.79 -16.99 -5.89
N ALA A 149 3.91 -17.29 -4.60
CA ALA A 149 2.77 -17.64 -3.76
C ALA A 149 1.77 -16.48 -3.60
N CYS A 150 2.24 -15.24 -3.48
CA CYS A 150 1.39 -14.06 -3.36
C CYS A 150 0.65 -13.72 -4.67
N TRP A 151 1.31 -13.92 -5.81
CA TRP A 151 0.77 -13.55 -7.12
C TRP A 151 -0.10 -14.63 -7.74
N MET A 152 0.08 -15.91 -7.38
CA MET A 152 -0.70 -17.04 -7.91
C MET A 152 -2.23 -16.86 -7.75
N PRO A 153 -2.78 -16.51 -6.57
CA PRO A 153 -4.22 -16.30 -6.40
C PRO A 153 -4.75 -15.12 -7.22
N MET A 154 -3.96 -14.05 -7.34
CA MET A 154 -4.34 -12.87 -8.11
C MET A 154 -4.36 -13.17 -9.62
N ALA A 155 -3.36 -13.90 -10.12
CA ALA A 155 -3.30 -14.37 -11.50
C ALA A 155 -4.45 -15.35 -11.82
N ALA A 156 -4.78 -16.26 -10.91
CA ALA A 156 -5.92 -17.16 -11.04
C ALA A 156 -7.25 -16.40 -11.08
N LEU A 157 -7.42 -15.39 -10.23
CA LEU A 157 -8.60 -14.52 -10.22
C LEU A 157 -8.72 -13.72 -11.53
N PHE A 158 -7.64 -13.13 -12.02
CA PHE A 158 -7.63 -12.42 -13.31
C PHE A 158 -7.93 -13.37 -14.48
N GLY A 159 -7.36 -14.57 -14.49
CA GLY A 159 -7.65 -15.61 -15.48
C GLY A 159 -9.11 -16.08 -15.44
N PHE A 160 -9.69 -16.22 -14.25
CA PHE A 160 -11.11 -16.53 -14.08
C PHE A 160 -12.00 -15.39 -14.61
N LEU A 161 -11.74 -14.15 -14.21
CA LEU A 161 -12.50 -12.97 -14.63
C LEU A 161 -12.41 -12.73 -16.15
N SER A 162 -11.23 -12.90 -16.75
CA SER A 162 -11.05 -12.75 -18.19
C SER A 162 -11.70 -13.89 -18.99
N GLY A 163 -11.71 -15.11 -18.44
CA GLY A 163 -12.38 -16.27 -19.03
C GLY A 163 -13.91 -16.26 -18.89
N TYR A 164 -14.46 -15.59 -17.86
CA TYR A 164 -15.91 -15.48 -17.62
C TYR A 164 -16.56 -14.23 -18.24
N ALA A 165 -15.81 -13.14 -18.45
CA ALA A 165 -16.28 -11.92 -19.11
C ALA A 165 -16.93 -12.12 -20.51
N PRO A 166 -16.57 -13.14 -21.33
CA PRO A 166 -17.25 -13.38 -22.60
C PRO A 166 -18.61 -14.09 -22.50
N PHE A 167 -19.02 -14.62 -21.33
CA PHE A 167 -20.23 -15.44 -21.19
C PHE A 167 -21.43 -14.73 -20.53
N THR A 168 -21.32 -13.44 -20.22
CA THR A 168 -22.40 -12.63 -19.64
C THR A 168 -22.94 -11.56 -20.59
N LYS A 169 -22.94 -11.82 -21.90
CA LYS A 169 -23.76 -11.09 -22.88
C LYS A 169 -24.75 -12.02 -23.55
#